data_AF-A0A3D4GVR9-F1
#
_entry.id   AF-A0A3D4GVR9-F1
#
_cell.length_a   1.000
_cell.length_b   1.000
_cell.length_c   1.000
_cell.angle_alpha   90.00
_cell.angle_beta   90.00
_cell.angle_gamma   90.00
#
_symmetry.space_group_name_H-M   'P 1'
#
loop_
_entity.id
_entity.type
_entity.pdbx_description
1 polymer ?
#
loop_
_entity_poly.entity_id
_entity_poly.type
_entity_poly.pdbx_seq_one_letter_code
_entity_poly.pdbx_strand_id
1 'polypeptide(L)' 'DFEKRITKATKAVIPVHMWGLPCDMKGIMRVARKHKILVLEDACQAVGGGYDGKMLGSIGHAGAFSFNYYK' A
#
# COMPACT_ATOMS: atom_id res chain seq x y z
N ASP A 1 2.34 -12.71 7.54
CA ASP A 1 0.93 -12.83 7.95
C ASP A 1 -0.01 -12.63 6.76
N PHE A 2 0.09 -11.51 6.03
CA PHE A 2 -0.71 -11.20 4.82
C PHE A 2 -1.05 -12.40 3.91
N GLU A 3 -0.06 -13.11 3.34
CA GLU A 3 -0.34 -14.20 2.40
C GLU A 3 -1.16 -15.35 3.01
N LYS A 4 -0.99 -15.61 4.32
CA LYS A 4 -1.71 -16.68 5.03
C LYS A 4 -3.18 -16.35 5.27
N ARG A 5 -3.57 -15.08 5.19
CA ARG A 5 -4.94 -14.61 5.42
C ARG A 5 -5.76 -14.43 4.15
N ILE A 6 -5.16 -14.68 2.98
CA ILE A 6 -5.85 -14.59 1.71
C ILE A 6 -6.89 -15.71 1.61
N THR A 7 -8.10 -15.35 1.17
CA THR A 7 -9.19 -16.28 0.90
C THR A 7 -9.77 -16.04 -0.49
N LYS A 8 -10.71 -16.89 -0.94
CA LYS A 8 -11.44 -16.68 -2.20
C LYS A 8 -12.22 -15.35 -2.24
N ALA A 9 -12.57 -14.81 -1.07
CA ALA A 9 -13.28 -13.55 -0.94
C ALA A 9 -12.34 -12.32 -0.96
N THR A 10 -11.03 -12.49 -0.76
CA THR A 10 -10.08 -11.38 -0.74
C THR A 10 -9.95 -10.75 -2.12
N LYS A 11 -10.31 -9.47 -2.25
CA LYS A 11 -10.23 -8.72 -3.52
C LYS A 11 -9.14 -7.65 -3.53
N ALA A 12 -8.85 -7.08 -2.37
CA ALA A 12 -7.86 -6.01 -2.22
C ALA A 12 -7.11 -6.13 -0.89
N VAL A 13 -5.95 -5.47 -0.82
CA VAL A 13 -5.20 -5.20 0.40
C VAL A 13 -4.90 -3.70 0.48
N ILE A 14 -4.92 -3.16 1.70
CA ILE A 14 -4.67 -1.74 1.97
C ILE A 14 -3.44 -1.62 2.88
N PRO A 15 -2.21 -1.50 2.32
CA PRO A 15 -1.06 -1.11 3.11
C PRO A 15 -1.14 0.33 3.58
N VAL A 16 -0.85 0.55 4.86
CA VAL A 16 -0.84 1.88 5.48
C VAL A 16 0.60 2.28 5.79
N HIS A 17 1.07 3.36 5.15
CA HIS A 17 2.40 3.93 5.38
C HIS A 17 2.41 4.75 6.68
N MET A 18 2.40 4.04 7.80
CA MET A 18 2.27 4.63 9.13
C MET A 18 3.43 5.58 9.44
N TRP A 19 3.10 6.78 9.94
CA TRP A 19 4.07 7.79 10.35
C TRP A 19 5.12 8.13 9.27
N GLY A 20 4.70 8.14 8.01
CA GLY A 20 5.59 8.43 6.88
C GLY A 20 6.52 7.27 6.51
N LEU A 21 6.51 6.16 7.26
CA LEU A 21 7.35 5.00 6.97
C LEU A 21 6.69 4.14 5.89
N PRO A 22 7.39 3.87 4.77
CA PRO A 22 6.85 3.03 3.72
C PRO A 22 6.73 1.59 4.19
N CYS A 23 5.67 0.92 3.74
CA CYS A 23 5.55 -0.53 3.91
C CYS A 23 6.57 -1.26 3.04
N ASP A 24 6.77 -2.56 3.26
CA ASP A 24 7.49 -3.42 2.30
C ASP A 24 6.64 -3.62 1.02
N MET A 25 6.64 -2.61 0.16
CA MET A 25 5.84 -2.60 -1.06
C MET A 25 6.32 -3.65 -2.06
N LYS A 26 7.62 -3.99 -2.07
CA LYS A 26 8.13 -5.08 -2.90
C LYS A 26 7.53 -6.43 -2.50
N GLY A 27 7.52 -6.73 -1.19
CA GLY A 27 6.91 -7.95 -0.65
C GLY A 27 5.40 -8.00 -0.88
N ILE A 28 4.71 -6.90 -0.62
CA ILE A 28 3.24 -6.79 -0.78
C ILE A 28 2.85 -6.95 -2.24
N MET A 29 3.49 -6.23 -3.16
CA MET A 29 3.17 -6.32 -4.60
C MET A 29 3.46 -7.72 -5.16
N ARG A 30 4.51 -8.40 -4.69
CA ARG A 30 4.81 -9.79 -5.07
C ARG A 30 3.66 -10.72 -4.69
N VAL A 31 3.19 -10.67 -3.44
CA VAL A 31 2.08 -11.50 -2.97
C VAL A 31 0.77 -11.12 -3.69
N ALA A 32 0.47 -9.83 -3.79
CA ALA A 32 -0.76 -9.34 -4.41
C ALA A 32 -0.86 -9.78 -5.89
N ARG A 33 0.22 -9.67 -6.67
CA ARG A 33 0.27 -10.14 -8.07
C ARG A 33 0.06 -11.65 -8.18
N LYS A 34 0.71 -12.44 -7.32
CA LYS A 34 0.56 -13.91 -7.30
C LYS A 34 -0.89 -14.34 -7.12
N HIS A 35 -1.64 -13.62 -6.28
CA HIS A 35 -3.04 -13.95 -5.95
C HIS A 35 -4.07 -13.10 -6.69
N LYS A 36 -3.65 -12.24 -7.65
CA LYS A 36 -4.52 -11.32 -8.39
C LYS A 36 -5.37 -10.40 -7.48
N ILE A 37 -4.75 -9.90 -6.43
CA ILE A 37 -5.35 -8.99 -5.44
C ILE A 37 -4.97 -7.55 -5.77
N LEU A 38 -5.94 -6.64 -5.70
CA LEU A 38 -5.70 -5.21 -5.87
C LEU A 38 -4.96 -4.63 -4.65
N VAL A 39 -4.18 -3.58 -4.88
CA VAL A 39 -3.41 -2.91 -3.83
C VAL A 39 -3.81 -1.44 -3.82
N LEU A 40 -4.40 -0.98 -2.73
CA LEU A 40 -4.74 0.43 -2.50
C LEU A 40 -3.81 0.96 -1.42
N GLU A 41 -2.88 1.83 -1.77
CA GLU A 41 -1.98 2.44 -0.79
C GLU A 41 -2.72 3.50 0.03
N ASP A 42 -2.63 3.40 1.36
CA ASP A 42 -2.93 4.52 2.24
C ASP A 42 -1.63 5.26 2.55
N ALA A 43 -1.46 6.38 1.86
CA ALA A 43 -0.33 7.30 1.99
C ALA A 43 -0.75 8.60 2.72
N CYS A 44 -1.86 8.58 3.49
CA CYS A 44 -2.38 9.77 4.16
C CYS A 44 -1.43 10.42 5.17
N GLN A 45 -0.43 9.67 5.65
CA GLN A 45 0.61 10.16 6.58
C GLN A 45 2.00 10.18 5.93
N ALA A 46 2.08 9.97 4.62
CA ALA A 46 3.33 9.75 3.90
C ALA A 46 3.37 10.51 2.57
N VAL A 47 2.63 11.62 2.48
CA VAL A 47 2.65 12.52 1.32
C VAL A 47 4.09 12.96 1.07
N GLY A 48 4.56 12.86 -0.17
CA GLY A 48 5.93 13.21 -0.55
C GLY A 48 6.98 12.11 -0.27
N GLY A 49 6.63 11.05 0.46
CA GLY A 49 7.51 9.92 0.70
C GLY A 49 7.75 9.06 -0.55
N GLY A 50 8.78 8.21 -0.49
CA GLY A 50 9.12 7.31 -1.59
C GLY A 50 9.61 5.94 -1.13
N TYR A 51 9.55 4.99 -2.05
CA TYR A 51 10.07 3.64 -1.90
C TYR A 51 10.66 3.18 -3.24
N ASP A 52 11.94 2.78 -3.24
CA ASP A 52 12.65 2.26 -4.41
C ASP A 52 12.52 3.16 -5.66
N GLY A 53 12.71 4.47 -5.46
CA GLY A 53 12.64 5.48 -6.51
C GLY A 53 11.23 5.83 -7.00
N LYS A 54 10.18 5.29 -6.37
CA LYS A 54 8.77 5.62 -6.67
C LYS A 54 8.12 6.38 -5.53
N MET A 55 7.21 7.28 -5.87
CA MET A 55 6.40 8.00 -4.88
C MET A 55 5.41 7.06 -4.20
N LEU A 56 5.22 7.22 -2.89
CA LEU A 56 4.17 6.49 -2.18
C LEU A 56 2.79 6.92 -2.68
N GLY A 57 1.88 5.95 -2.82
CA GLY A 57 0.59 6.15 -3.47
C GLY A 57 0.60 5.92 -4.99
N SER A 58 1.76 5.67 -5.60
CA SER A 58 1.90 5.38 -7.05
C SER A 58 2.47 4.00 -7.35
N ILE A 59 2.56 3.10 -6.37
CA ILE A 59 3.20 1.78 -6.49
C ILE A 59 2.14 0.67 -6.68
N GLY A 60 1.03 0.79 -5.97
CA GLY A 60 -0.15 -0.06 -6.06
C GLY A 60 -1.02 0.26 -7.27
N HIS A 61 -2.27 -0.19 -7.22
CA HIS A 61 -3.27 0.08 -8.26
C HIS A 61 -3.95 1.43 -8.07
N ALA A 62 -4.02 1.91 -6.84
CA ALA A 62 -4.49 3.23 -6.46
C ALA A 62 -3.82 3.67 -5.16
N GLY A 63 -3.82 4.97 -4.88
CA GLY A 63 -3.33 5.55 -3.64
C GLY A 63 -4.30 6.58 -3.09
N ALA A 64 -4.34 6.71 -1.77
CA ALA A 64 -5.11 7.73 -1.06
C ALA A 64 -4.19 8.65 -0.27
N PHE A 65 -4.55 9.93 -0.23
CA PHE A 65 -3.87 10.96 0.54
C PHE A 65 -4.88 11.73 1.39
N SER A 66 -4.40 12.33 2.46
CA SER A 66 -5.19 13.22 3.31
C SER A 66 -4.50 14.58 3.36
N PHE A 67 -5.27 15.63 3.17
CA PHE A 67 -4.84 17.03 3.31
C PHE A 67 -5.41 17.66 4.58
N ASN A 68 -5.70 16.83 5.58
CA ASN A 68 -6.12 17.32 6.89
C ASN A 68 -4.96 18.11 7.52
N TYR A 69 -5.29 19.14 8.29
CA TYR A 69 -4.33 19.99 9.02
C TYR A 69 -3.31 19.23 9.88
N TYR A 70 -3.68 18.06 10.42
CA TYR A 70 -2.79 17.24 11.27
C TYR A 70 -1.93 16.22 10.50
N LYS A 71 -1.80 16.35 9.18
CA LYS A 71 -1.04 15.44 8.32
C LYS A 71 0.20 16.09 7.75
#